data_AF-A0A6B3F5C4-F1
#
_entry.id   AF-A0A6B3F5C4-F1
#
_cell.length_a   1.000
_cell.length_b   1.000
_cell.length_c   1.000
_cell.angle_alpha   90.00
_cell.angle_beta   90.00
_cell.angle_gamma   90.00
#
_symmetry.space_group_name_H-M   'P 1'
#
loop_
_entity.id
_entity.type
_entity.pdbx_description
1 polymer ?
#
loop_
_entity_poly.entity_id
_entity_poly.type
_entity_poly.pdbx_seq_one_letter_code
_entity_poly.pdbx_strand_id
1 'polypeptide(L)'
;SNFNCKGMRAIDFGKPGAQEFIDSWAQQFADWGVDYLKLDGVGPSKTADVTAWSKALDKTGRPIALNLSASLSASSTWSPLANSWRIDGDIGASPRGYSFPLTSWA
;
A
#
# COMPACT_ATOMS: atom_id res chain seq x y z
N SER A 1 -9.39 -12.27 7.95
CA SER A 1 -9.03 -12.96 6.69
C SER A 1 -7.78 -12.29 6.12
N ASN A 2 -6.86 -13.05 5.54
CA ASN A 2 -5.71 -12.51 4.82
C ASN A 2 -5.88 -12.86 3.34
N PHE A 3 -5.76 -11.86 2.47
CA PHE A 3 -5.87 -11.98 1.01
C PHE A 3 -4.85 -12.93 0.38
N ASN A 4 -3.75 -13.27 1.07
CA ASN A 4 -2.71 -14.17 0.55
C ASN A 4 -2.73 -15.56 1.23
N CYS A 5 -3.87 -16.25 1.23
CA CYS A 5 -3.95 -17.68 1.64
C CYS A 5 -3.31 -18.04 2.99
N LYS A 6 -3.41 -17.16 4.01
CA LYS A 6 -2.76 -17.29 5.34
C LYS A 6 -1.22 -17.18 5.34
N GLY A 7 -0.58 -16.75 4.27
CA GLY A 7 0.88 -16.56 4.19
C GLY A 7 1.41 -15.33 4.93
N MET A 8 0.56 -14.35 5.20
CA MET A 8 0.91 -13.13 5.97
C MET A 8 0.08 -13.00 7.26
N ARG A 9 0.59 -12.21 8.20
CA ARG A 9 -0.07 -11.84 9.46
C ARG A 9 0.04 -10.33 9.63
N ALA A 10 -0.89 -9.74 10.39
CA ALA A 10 -0.77 -8.34 10.77
C ALA A 10 0.46 -8.16 11.66
N ILE A 11 1.17 -7.05 11.48
CA ILE A 11 2.27 -6.66 12.34
C ILE A 11 1.71 -5.89 13.53
N ASP A 12 2.11 -6.27 14.74
CA ASP A 12 1.81 -5.52 15.95
C ASP A 12 2.91 -4.47 16.18
N PHE A 13 2.65 -3.23 15.76
CA PHE A 13 3.58 -2.10 15.91
C PHE A 13 3.79 -1.64 17.36
N GLY A 14 3.11 -2.25 18.34
CA GLY A 14 3.43 -2.09 19.76
C GLY A 14 4.58 -2.99 20.23
N LYS A 15 5.11 -3.88 19.39
CA LYS A 15 6.20 -4.79 19.74
C LYS A 15 7.57 -4.26 19.31
N PRO A 16 8.63 -4.49 20.11
CA PRO A 16 10.00 -4.23 19.68
C PRO A 16 10.31 -4.95 18.36
N GLY A 17 11.02 -4.29 17.44
CA GLY A 17 11.41 -4.86 16.16
C GLY A 17 10.38 -4.70 15.04
N ALA A 18 9.15 -4.25 15.32
CA ALA A 18 8.10 -4.15 14.32
C ALA A 18 8.40 -3.11 13.23
N GLN A 19 8.91 -1.94 13.61
CA GLN A 19 9.32 -0.91 12.65
C GLN A 19 10.62 -1.33 11.95
N GLU A 20 11.58 -1.89 12.68
CA GLU A 20 12.86 -2.36 12.15
C GLU A 20 12.67 -3.44 11.08
N PHE A 21 11.66 -4.28 11.23
CA PHE A 21 11.27 -5.24 10.20
C PHE A 21 10.85 -4.55 8.89
N ILE A 22 10.01 -3.51 8.96
CA ILE A 22 9.59 -2.75 7.77
C ILE A 22 10.76 -1.95 7.20
N ASP A 23 11.57 -1.32 8.04
CA ASP A 23 12.80 -0.63 7.64
C ASP A 23 13.73 -1.56 6.85
N SER A 24 13.88 -2.81 7.28
CA SER A 24 14.74 -3.80 6.61
C SER A 24 14.25 -4.12 5.18
N TRP A 25 12.93 -4.20 4.97
CA TRP A 25 12.36 -4.44 3.66
C TRP A 25 12.45 -3.21 2.76
N ALA A 26 12.17 -2.02 3.30
CA ALA A 26 12.33 -0.78 2.56
C ALA A 26 13.78 -0.59 2.10
N GLN A 27 14.75 -0.83 2.98
CA GLN A 27 16.16 -0.78 2.62
C GLN A 27 16.51 -1.82 1.55
N GLN A 28 16.01 -3.06 1.69
CA GLN A 28 16.25 -4.09 0.69
C GLN A 28 15.74 -3.69 -0.71
N PHE A 29 14.56 -3.06 -0.78
CA PHE A 29 14.02 -2.53 -2.03
C PHE A 29 14.85 -1.37 -2.59
N ALA A 30 15.34 -0.49 -1.72
CA ALA A 30 16.25 0.58 -2.12
C ALA A 30 17.57 0.03 -2.68
N ASP A 31 18.14 -0.99 -2.05
CA ASP A 31 19.38 -1.65 -2.50
C ASP A 31 19.20 -2.33 -3.86
N TRP A 32 17.99 -2.84 -4.15
CA TRP A 32 17.63 -3.37 -5.47
C TRP A 32 17.37 -2.28 -6.52
N GLY A 33 17.33 -1.02 -6.13
CA GLY A 33 17.03 0.09 -7.03
C GLY A 33 15.54 0.21 -7.38
N VAL A 34 14.63 -0.27 -6.53
CA VAL A 34 13.19 -0.06 -6.71
C VAL A 34 12.88 1.43 -6.66
N ASP A 35 11.96 1.89 -7.51
CA ASP A 35 11.50 3.29 -7.57
C ASP A 35 10.02 3.45 -7.18
N TYR A 36 9.29 2.33 -7.06
CA TYR A 36 7.86 2.32 -6.84
C TYR A 36 7.43 1.10 -6.03
N LEU A 37 6.69 1.32 -4.94
CA LEU A 37 6.09 0.30 -4.10
C LEU A 37 4.57 0.43 -4.11
N LYS A 38 3.88 -0.63 -4.54
CA LYS A 38 2.44 -0.78 -4.38
C LYS A 38 2.13 -1.60 -3.13
N LEU A 39 1.45 -1.01 -2.15
CA LEU A 39 1.07 -1.64 -0.89
C LEU A 39 -0.42 -2.04 -0.92
N ASP A 40 -0.67 -3.35 -0.85
CA ASP A 40 -2.01 -3.95 -0.82
C ASP A 40 -2.46 -4.30 0.61
N GLY A 41 -3.73 -4.63 0.81
CA GLY A 41 -4.29 -5.00 2.12
C GLY A 41 -4.42 -3.82 3.09
N VAL A 42 -4.50 -2.60 2.57
CA VAL A 42 -4.58 -1.34 3.31
C VAL A 42 -6.02 -0.84 3.49
N GLY A 43 -6.23 0.12 4.39
CA GLY A 43 -7.54 0.69 4.68
C GLY A 43 -7.56 1.49 5.98
N PRO A 44 -8.69 2.12 6.36
CA PRO A 44 -8.79 2.98 7.54
C PRO A 44 -8.37 2.30 8.86
N SER A 45 -8.51 0.98 8.97
CA SER A 45 -8.05 0.19 10.12
C SER A 45 -6.59 -0.26 10.06
N LYS A 46 -5.87 0.12 8.99
CA LYS A 46 -4.49 -0.28 8.65
C LYS A 46 -3.56 0.93 8.47
N THR A 47 -3.96 2.09 8.99
CA THR A 47 -3.14 3.32 8.92
C THR A 47 -1.78 3.16 9.59
N ALA A 48 -1.67 2.31 10.61
CA ALA A 48 -0.38 2.01 11.25
C ALA A 48 0.61 1.34 10.28
N ASP A 49 0.16 0.34 9.51
CA ASP A 49 0.97 -0.31 8.48
C ASP A 49 1.45 0.70 7.42
N VAL A 50 0.53 1.54 6.91
CA VAL A 50 0.85 2.57 5.90
C VAL A 50 1.86 3.59 6.46
N THR A 51 1.67 4.02 7.70
CA THR A 51 2.59 4.96 8.38
C THR A 51 3.98 4.37 8.54
N ALA A 52 4.08 3.09 8.90
CA ALA A 52 5.35 2.40 9.05
C ALA A 52 6.11 2.30 7.72
N TRP A 53 5.41 1.97 6.63
CA TRP A 53 6.00 1.94 5.29
C TRP A 53 6.43 3.31 4.80
N SER A 54 5.58 4.34 4.96
CA SER A 54 5.93 5.72 4.59
C SER A 54 7.24 6.16 5.26
N LYS A 55 7.35 5.99 6.59
CA LYS A 55 8.57 6.32 7.34
C LYS A 55 9.78 5.51 6.91
N ALA A 56 9.59 4.21 6.65
CA ALA A 56 10.68 3.32 6.26
C ALA A 56 11.25 3.68 4.89
N LEU A 57 10.39 4.03 3.93
CA LEU A 57 10.80 4.48 2.60
C LEU A 57 11.58 5.80 2.68
N ASP A 58 11.11 6.77 3.46
CA ASP A 58 11.83 8.05 3.69
C ASP A 58 13.24 7.81 4.27
N LYS A 59 13.38 6.83 5.16
CA LYS A 59 14.65 6.49 5.82
C LYS A 59 15.69 5.89 4.88
N THR A 60 15.29 5.31 3.75
CA THR A 60 16.24 4.68 2.80
C THR A 60 17.16 5.68 2.11
N GLY A 61 16.77 6.96 2.04
CA GLY A 61 17.48 7.99 1.28
C GLY A 61 17.34 7.85 -0.25
N ARG A 62 16.60 6.85 -0.75
CA ARG A 62 16.23 6.70 -2.16
C ARG A 62 14.77 7.14 -2.36
N PRO A 63 14.46 7.95 -3.38
CA PRO A 63 13.07 8.23 -3.74
C PRO A 63 12.36 6.95 -4.21
N ILE A 64 11.42 6.45 -3.41
CA ILE A 64 10.56 5.32 -3.76
C ILE A 64 9.11 5.77 -3.60
N ALA A 65 8.36 5.84 -4.70
CA ALA A 65 6.97 6.27 -4.64
C ALA A 65 6.08 5.20 -4.00
N LEU A 66 5.27 5.59 -3.02
CA LEU A 66 4.31 4.71 -2.35
C LEU A 66 2.91 4.86 -2.95
N ASN A 67 2.34 3.75 -3.41
CA ASN A 67 0.96 3.64 -3.88
C ASN A 67 0.15 2.69 -3.00
N LEU A 68 -1.08 3.09 -2.64
CA LEU A 68 -2.00 2.27 -1.86
C LEU A 68 -3.04 1.59 -2.75
N SER A 69 -3.14 0.26 -2.63
CA SER A 69 -4.06 -0.59 -3.39
C SER A 69 -5.25 -1.00 -2.53
N ALA A 70 -6.30 -0.18 -2.53
CA ALA A 70 -7.59 -0.44 -1.88
C ALA A 70 -8.67 0.45 -2.53
N SER A 71 -9.90 0.44 -2.01
CA SER A 71 -10.96 1.37 -2.42
C SER A 71 -11.05 2.50 -1.40
N LEU A 72 -10.18 3.51 -1.56
CA LEU A 72 -9.99 4.57 -0.57
C LEU A 72 -10.52 5.91 -1.09
N SER A 73 -11.48 6.48 -0.35
CA SER A 73 -11.87 7.87 -0.60
C SER A 73 -10.69 8.81 -0.38
N ALA A 74 -10.69 9.94 -1.11
CA ALA A 74 -9.76 11.02 -0.84
C ALA A 74 -9.93 11.47 0.62
N SER A 75 -8.84 11.48 1.38
CA SER A 75 -8.86 11.87 2.78
C SER A 75 -7.53 12.50 3.18
N SER A 76 -7.57 13.32 4.23
CA SER A 76 -6.38 13.87 4.88
C SER A 76 -5.51 12.82 5.56
N THR A 77 -5.97 11.55 5.64
CA THR A 77 -5.20 10.44 6.19
C THR A 77 -4.14 9.95 5.21
N TRP A 78 -4.46 9.86 3.92
CA TRP A 78 -3.59 9.21 2.93
C TRP A 78 -2.61 10.17 2.27
N SER A 79 -3.03 11.42 2.04
CA SER A 79 -2.20 12.42 1.37
C SER A 79 -0.83 12.69 2.01
N PRO A 80 -0.66 12.69 3.35
CA PRO A 80 0.67 12.86 3.94
C PRO A 80 1.51 11.57 3.93
N LEU A 81 0.91 10.40 3.67
CA LEU A 81 1.58 9.10 3.82
C LEU A 81 1.94 8.43 2.50
N ALA A 82 1.25 8.76 1.40
CA ALA A 82 1.43 8.08 0.12
C ALA A 82 1.36 9.05 -1.05
N ASN A 83 2.06 8.71 -2.14
CA ASN A 83 2.07 9.50 -3.37
C ASN A 83 0.78 9.30 -4.19
N SER A 84 0.11 8.16 -4.02
CA SER A 84 -1.15 7.86 -4.70
C SER A 84 -1.92 6.73 -3.99
N TRP A 85 -3.23 6.63 -4.24
CA TRP A 85 -4.06 5.53 -3.79
C TRP A 85 -5.15 5.25 -4.82
N ARG A 86 -5.62 4.00 -4.86
CA ARG A 86 -6.78 3.63 -5.65
C ARG A 86 -8.07 4.07 -4.95
N ILE A 87 -8.99 4.63 -5.72
CA ILE A 87 -10.24 5.22 -5.20
C ILE A 87 -11.44 4.27 -5.23
N ASP A 88 -11.34 3.15 -5.96
CA ASP A 88 -12.43 2.19 -6.16
C ASP A 88 -11.89 0.74 -6.15
N GLY A 89 -12.72 -0.24 -6.50
CA GLY A 89 -12.36 -1.65 -6.62
C GLY A 89 -11.30 -1.93 -7.70
N ASP A 90 -10.88 -3.19 -7.79
CA ASP A 90 -10.02 -3.65 -8.88
C ASP A 90 -10.70 -3.40 -10.24
N ILE A 91 -9.96 -2.82 -11.19
CA ILE A 91 -10.43 -2.71 -12.58
C ILE A 91 -10.20 -4.05 -13.27
N GLY A 92 -11.24 -4.64 -13.85
CA GLY A 92 -11.13 -5.89 -14.61
C GLY A 92 -12.24 -6.05 -15.64
N ALA A 93 -12.03 -6.93 -16.62
CA ALA A 93 -12.97 -7.24 -17.71
C ALA A 93 -13.86 -8.46 -17.40
N SER A 94 -14.23 -8.66 -16.14
CA SER A 94 -14.94 -9.88 -15.72
C SER A 94 -16.45 -9.76 -15.96
N PRO A 95 -17.12 -10.82 -16.47
CA PRO A 95 -18.59 -10.87 -16.60
C PRO A 95 -19.34 -10.79 -15.26
N ARG A 96 -18.64 -10.78 -14.11
CA ARG A 96 -19.22 -10.82 -12.76
C ARG A 96 -19.47 -9.44 -12.12
N GLY A 97 -19.50 -8.37 -12.90
CA GLY A 97 -20.16 -7.11 -12.48
C GLY A 97 -19.30 -6.02 -11.82
N TYR A 98 -17.98 -6.01 -12.03
CA TYR A 98 -17.10 -4.91 -11.55
C TYR A 98 -16.45 -4.10 -12.68
N SER A 99 -16.92 -4.25 -13.92
CA SER A 99 -16.38 -3.53 -15.08
C SER A 99 -17.12 -2.21 -15.29
N PHE A 100 -16.53 -1.11 -14.83
CA PHE A 100 -16.83 0.20 -15.43
C PHE A 100 -15.78 0.44 -16.52
N PRO A 101 -16.15 0.57 -17.80
CA PRO A 101 -15.19 1.01 -18.80
C PRO A 101 -14.70 2.41 -18.40
N LEU A 102 -13.40 2.67 -18.58
CA LEU A 102 -12.80 3.98 -18.29
C LEU A 102 -13.52 5.13 -19.03
N THR A 103 -14.21 4.80 -20.12
CA THR A 103 -14.98 5.71 -20.98
C THR A 103 -16.16 4.94 -21.59
N SER A 104 -17.38 5.46 -21.56
CA SER A 104 -18.43 5.05 -22.49
C SER A 104 -18.32 5.88 -23.76
N TRP A 105 -17.84 5.29 -24.86
CA TRP A 105 -18.02 5.91 -26.18
C TRP A 105 -19.45 5.59 -26.62
N ALA A 106 -20.38 6.47 -26.27
CA ALA A 106 -21.74 6.53 -26.81
C ALA A 106 -21.84 7.76 -27.71
#